data_AF-A0A8B9DLI0-F1
#
_entry.id   AF-A0A8B9DLI0-F1
#
_cell.length_a   1.000
_cell.length_b   1.000
_cell.length_c   1.000
_cell.angle_alpha   90.00
_cell.angle_beta   90.00
_cell.angle_gamma   90.00
#
_symmetry.space_group_name_H-M   'P 1'
#
loop_
_entity.id
_entity.type
_entity.pdbx_description
1 polymer ?
#
loop_
_entity_poly.entity_id
_entity_poly.type
_entity_poly.pdbx_seq_one_letter_code
_entity_poly.pdbx_strand_id
1 'polypeptide(L)'
;KKWEAAVKRKNFKPTKYSSICSEHFTPDCFKRECNNKLLKENAVPTIFCYTEPNEKPEDPLPPPPPPPPPPPPPPFVDPSIGLLMPPLQTPSNLAVFCDHNYTVEDTVHQRKRIQQLEEQVEKLRKKLKTAQQRCRRQERQIEKLREIVQFQKEKDILSGKGYVILPNDYFEVVEVPA
;
A
#
# COMPACT_ATOMS: atom_id res chain seq x y z
N LYS A 1 -10.79 -28.19 3.10
CA LYS A 1 -10.22 -29.08 4.14
C LYS A 1 -9.62 -28.33 5.34
N LYS A 2 -8.46 -27.65 5.27
CA LYS A 2 -7.88 -26.98 6.47
C LYS A 2 -8.81 -25.94 7.12
N TRP A 3 -9.55 -25.17 6.32
CA TRP A 3 -10.50 -24.17 6.82
C TRP A 3 -11.74 -24.80 7.47
N GLU A 4 -12.25 -25.90 6.91
CA GLU A 4 -13.38 -26.65 7.48
C GLU A 4 -13.03 -27.22 8.86
N ALA A 5 -11.82 -27.77 8.99
CA ALA A 5 -11.31 -28.30 10.24
C ALA A 5 -11.11 -27.19 11.29
N ALA A 6 -10.70 -25.99 10.86
CA ALA A 6 -10.49 -24.87 11.76
C ALA A 6 -11.81 -24.26 12.30
N VAL A 7 -12.85 -24.22 11.47
CA VAL A 7 -14.16 -23.66 11.86
C VAL A 7 -14.84 -24.50 12.95
N LYS A 8 -14.55 -25.81 13.06
CA LYS A 8 -15.03 -26.74 14.09
C LYS A 8 -16.55 -26.70 14.39
N ARG A 9 -17.39 -26.23 13.46
CA ARG A 9 -18.85 -26.31 13.60
C ARG A 9 -19.36 -27.68 13.18
N LYS A 10 -20.22 -28.29 14.00
CA LYS A 10 -20.91 -29.55 13.68
C LYS A 10 -21.69 -29.36 12.37
N ASN A 11 -21.50 -30.29 11.42
CA ASN A 11 -22.17 -30.32 10.10
C ASN A 11 -21.93 -29.10 9.19
N PHE A 12 -20.88 -28.31 9.41
CA PHE A 12 -20.57 -27.18 8.54
C PHE A 12 -19.95 -27.65 7.21
N LYS A 13 -20.61 -27.32 6.10
CA LYS A 13 -20.07 -27.43 4.75
C LYS A 13 -19.95 -26.03 4.16
N PRO A 14 -18.74 -25.57 3.79
CA PRO A 14 -18.56 -24.28 3.15
C PRO A 14 -19.41 -24.20 1.89
N THR A 15 -20.09 -23.07 1.74
CA THR A 15 -20.82 -22.73 0.52
C THR A 15 -20.19 -21.50 -0.10
N LYS A 16 -20.54 -21.16 -1.34
CA LYS A 16 -20.07 -19.90 -1.95
C LYS A 16 -20.53 -18.62 -1.20
N TYR A 17 -21.49 -18.76 -0.29
CA TYR A 17 -22.02 -17.69 0.55
C TYR A 17 -21.42 -17.70 1.97
N SER A 18 -20.61 -18.70 2.32
CA SER A 18 -19.93 -18.71 3.62
C SER A 18 -18.62 -17.93 3.52
N SER A 19 -18.55 -16.83 4.25
CA SER A 19 -17.34 -16.03 4.44
C SER A 19 -16.85 -16.11 5.88
N ILE A 20 -15.57 -15.85 6.07
CA ILE A 20 -14.91 -15.71 7.38
C ILE A 20 -14.33 -14.31 7.41
N CYS A 21 -14.62 -13.53 8.44
CA CYS A 21 -14.04 -12.18 8.58
C CYS A 21 -12.53 -12.25 8.83
N SER A 22 -11.83 -11.14 8.56
CA SER A 22 -10.37 -11.06 8.68
C SER A 22 -9.85 -11.29 10.10
N GLU A 23 -10.67 -11.08 11.12
CA GLU A 23 -10.29 -11.20 12.54
C GLU A 23 -9.90 -12.63 12.93
N HIS A 24 -10.36 -13.62 12.17
CA HIS A 24 -10.01 -15.03 12.41
C HIS A 24 -8.60 -15.39 11.91
N PHE A 25 -7.90 -14.46 11.26
CA PHE A 25 -6.57 -14.64 10.67
C PHE A 25 -5.53 -13.76 11.35
N THR A 26 -4.33 -14.31 11.56
CA THR A 26 -3.19 -13.51 12.03
C THR A 26 -2.71 -12.54 10.94
N PRO A 27 -2.14 -11.37 11.29
CA PRO A 27 -1.63 -10.39 10.32
C PRO A 27 -0.65 -10.98 9.28
N ASP A 28 0.12 -12.01 9.65
CA ASP A 28 1.08 -12.67 8.76
C ASP A 28 0.43 -13.54 7.67
N CYS A 29 -0.86 -13.84 7.79
CA CYS A 29 -1.62 -14.56 6.77
C CYS A 29 -2.00 -13.67 5.58
N PHE A 30 -1.84 -12.35 5.69
CA PHE A 30 -2.15 -11.40 4.62
C PHE A 30 -0.92 -11.12 3.75
N LYS A 31 -1.17 -10.94 2.45
CA LYS A 31 -0.17 -10.48 1.48
C LYS A 31 0.08 -9.00 1.72
N ARG A 32 1.33 -8.62 2.00
CA ARG A 32 1.74 -7.23 2.27
C ARG A 32 1.87 -6.39 1.00
N GLU A 33 2.01 -7.03 -0.15
CA GLU A 33 2.37 -6.41 -1.43
C GLU A 33 1.17 -5.94 -2.25
N CYS A 34 -0.05 -6.18 -1.76
CA CYS A 34 -1.27 -5.82 -2.47
C CYS A 34 -2.03 -4.72 -1.73
N ASN A 35 -2.64 -3.82 -2.51
CA ASN A 35 -3.46 -2.73 -1.98
C ASN A 35 -4.74 -3.22 -1.28
N ASN A 36 -5.15 -4.46 -1.51
CA ASN A 36 -6.29 -5.10 -0.84
C ASN A 36 -5.79 -6.14 0.15
N LYS A 37 -6.48 -6.33 1.29
CA LYS A 37 -6.16 -7.40 2.26
C LYS A 37 -6.47 -8.78 1.67
N LEU A 38 -5.52 -9.34 0.92
CA LEU A 38 -5.61 -10.68 0.34
C LEU A 38 -4.89 -11.70 1.23
N LEU A 39 -5.51 -12.85 1.43
CA LEU A 39 -4.89 -13.96 2.15
C LEU A 39 -3.82 -14.65 1.29
N LYS A 40 -2.77 -15.15 1.93
CA LYS A 40 -1.80 -16.07 1.34
C LYS A 40 -2.46 -17.43 1.06
N GLU A 41 -1.92 -18.19 0.12
CA GLU A 41 -2.47 -19.50 -0.28
C GLU A 41 -2.50 -20.52 0.87
N ASN A 42 -1.57 -20.37 1.83
CA ASN A 42 -1.46 -21.21 3.01
C ASN A 42 -2.14 -20.61 4.26
N ALA A 43 -2.85 -19.49 4.14
CA ALA A 43 -3.56 -18.90 5.27
C ALA A 43 -4.65 -19.84 5.79
N VAL A 44 -4.74 -20.00 7.11
CA VAL A 44 -5.78 -20.79 7.77
C VAL A 44 -6.33 -19.96 8.94
N PRO A 45 -7.66 -19.83 9.08
CA PRO A 45 -8.23 -19.11 10.21
C PRO A 45 -7.88 -19.87 11.48
N THR A 46 -7.18 -19.23 12.40
CA THR A 46 -6.64 -19.88 13.61
C THR A 46 -7.23 -19.29 14.89
N ILE A 47 -7.82 -18.09 14.79
CA ILE A 47 -8.35 -17.36 15.92
C ILE A 47 -9.86 -17.62 15.99
N PHE A 48 -10.28 -18.59 16.81
CA PHE A 48 -11.70 -18.81 17.13
C PHE A 48 -11.87 -18.76 18.65
N CYS A 49 -12.75 -17.89 19.14
CA CYS A 49 -13.14 -17.88 20.55
C CYS A 49 -14.13 -19.02 20.77
N TYR A 50 -13.65 -20.18 21.21
CA TYR A 50 -14.51 -21.26 21.66
C TYR A 50 -14.95 -20.95 23.08
N THR A 51 -16.21 -20.54 23.26
CA THR A 51 -16.88 -20.70 24.56
C THR A 51 -17.17 -22.19 24.68
N GLU A 52 -16.31 -22.94 25.37
CA GLU A 52 -16.63 -24.30 25.79
C GLU A 52 -18.00 -24.28 26.49
N PRO A 53 -19.00 -25.07 26.06
CA PRO A 53 -20.15 -25.37 26.90
C PRO A 53 -19.61 -26.13 28.10
N ASN A 54 -19.47 -25.44 29.22
CA ASN A 54 -19.09 -26.05 30.49
C ASN A 54 -20.25 -26.94 30.93
N GLU A 55 -20.24 -28.23 30.54
CA GLU A 55 -21.08 -29.26 31.11
C GLU A 55 -20.65 -29.49 32.58
N LYS A 56 -21.03 -28.57 33.46
CA LYS A 56 -21.02 -28.80 34.91
C LYS A 56 -22.37 -29.44 35.30
N PRO A 57 -22.38 -30.46 36.17
CA PRO A 57 -23.63 -30.99 36.72
C PRO A 57 -24.39 -29.88 37.43
N GLU A 58 -25.65 -29.65 37.06
CA GLU A 58 -26.53 -28.69 37.73
C GLU A 58 -26.89 -29.21 39.14
N ASP A 59 -26.49 -28.47 40.17
CA ASP A 59 -27.15 -28.54 41.48
C ASP A 59 -28.58 -27.98 41.34
N PRO A 60 -29.59 -28.54 42.05
CA PRO A 60 -30.97 -28.13 41.87
C PRO A 60 -31.20 -26.67 42.32
N LEU A 61 -31.55 -25.80 41.38
CA LEU A 61 -32.00 -24.44 41.67
C LEU A 61 -33.35 -24.45 42.42
N PRO A 62 -33.57 -23.54 43.40
CA PRO A 62 -34.86 -23.40 44.08
C PRO A 62 -35.96 -22.92 43.12
N PRO A 63 -37.24 -23.19 43.42
CA PRO A 63 -38.35 -22.90 42.51
C PRO A 63 -38.50 -21.40 42.23
N PRO A 64 -38.91 -21.02 41.00
CA PRO A 64 -39.05 -19.63 40.60
C PRO A 64 -40.17 -18.91 41.40
N PRO A 65 -39.99 -17.61 41.72
CA PRO A 65 -41.04 -16.81 42.34
C PRO A 65 -42.26 -16.63 41.40
N PRO A 66 -43.47 -16.39 41.95
CA PRO A 66 -44.67 -16.23 41.14
C PRO A 66 -44.58 -15.01 40.21
N PRO A 67 -45.24 -15.05 39.04
CA PRO A 67 -45.18 -13.98 38.06
C PRO A 67 -45.79 -12.67 38.61
N PRO A 68 -45.22 -11.50 38.29
CA PRO A 68 -45.80 -10.21 38.67
C PRO A 68 -47.14 -9.96 37.95
N PRO A 69 -48.04 -9.14 38.54
CA PRO A 69 -49.32 -8.81 37.92
C PRO A 69 -49.13 -8.07 36.59
N PRO A 70 -50.08 -8.22 35.63
CA PRO A 70 -49.96 -7.60 34.32
C PRO A 70 -49.98 -6.06 34.43
N PRO A 71 -49.18 -5.35 33.61
CA PRO A 71 -49.17 -3.89 33.61
C PRO A 71 -50.50 -3.31 33.08
N PRO A 72 -50.87 -2.09 33.51
CA PRO A 72 -52.09 -1.44 33.03
C PRO A 72 -51.99 -1.12 31.52
N PRO A 73 -53.12 -1.09 30.79
CA PRO A 73 -53.12 -0.78 29.37
C PRO A 73 -52.60 0.65 29.12
N PRO A 74 -51.82 0.88 28.04
CA PRO A 74 -51.29 2.20 27.71
C PRO A 74 -52.43 3.15 27.31
N PRO A 75 -52.30 4.46 27.58
CA PRO A 75 -53.27 5.44 27.11
C PRO A 75 -53.29 5.47 25.58
N PHE A 76 -54.50 5.49 25.01
CA PHE A 76 -54.72 5.65 23.57
C PHE A 76 -54.08 6.97 23.10
N VAL A 77 -53.01 6.87 22.33
CA VAL A 77 -52.43 8.01 21.60
C VAL A 77 -52.95 7.99 20.17
N ASP A 78 -53.45 9.13 19.73
CA ASP A 78 -54.01 9.39 18.40
C ASP A 78 -53.02 8.94 17.30
N PRO A 79 -53.44 8.15 16.29
CA PRO A 79 -52.59 7.69 15.19
C PRO A 79 -51.95 8.78 14.30
N SER A 80 -52.27 10.05 14.49
CA SER A 80 -51.90 11.11 13.54
C SER A 80 -50.53 11.77 13.76
N ILE A 81 -49.73 11.36 14.76
CA ILE A 81 -48.41 12.00 15.06
C ILE A 81 -47.20 11.06 14.78
N GLY A 82 -47.43 9.87 14.20
CA GLY A 82 -46.38 8.85 14.02
C GLY A 82 -45.55 8.90 12.73
N LEU A 83 -45.67 9.93 11.88
CA LEU A 83 -45.05 9.91 10.53
C LEU A 83 -43.61 10.48 10.43
N LEU A 84 -42.90 10.69 11.54
CA LEU A 84 -41.52 11.23 11.48
C LEU A 84 -40.42 10.39 12.14
N MET A 85 -40.67 9.12 12.48
CA MET A 85 -39.60 8.23 12.95
C MET A 85 -39.59 6.90 12.18
N PRO A 86 -38.45 6.48 11.59
CA PRO A 86 -38.33 5.13 11.06
C PRO A 86 -38.43 4.11 12.20
N PRO A 87 -39.03 2.92 11.97
CA PRO A 87 -39.24 1.92 13.01
C PRO A 87 -37.92 1.38 13.57
N LEU A 88 -37.78 1.36 14.89
CA LEU A 88 -36.70 0.66 15.59
C LEU A 88 -36.84 -0.86 15.34
N GLN A 89 -36.09 -1.36 14.36
CA GLN A 89 -35.98 -2.78 14.07
C GLN A 89 -34.86 -3.42 14.91
N THR A 90 -35.27 -4.25 15.87
CA THR A 90 -34.61 -5.47 16.39
C THR A 90 -33.19 -5.37 17.01
N PRO A 91 -32.96 -5.96 18.20
CA PRO A 91 -31.66 -5.96 18.89
C PRO A 91 -30.58 -6.86 18.26
N SER A 92 -30.86 -7.52 17.13
CA SER A 92 -29.91 -8.37 16.39
C SER A 92 -29.14 -7.64 15.29
N ASN A 93 -29.48 -6.38 14.96
CA ASN A 93 -28.84 -5.63 13.87
C ASN A 93 -27.74 -4.65 14.34
N LEU A 94 -27.66 -4.34 15.65
CA LEU A 94 -26.65 -3.42 16.17
C LEU A 94 -25.21 -3.96 16.09
N ALA A 95 -25.04 -5.28 16.13
CA ALA A 95 -23.72 -5.92 16.08
C ALA A 95 -23.04 -5.82 14.69
N VAL A 96 -23.75 -5.37 13.66
CA VAL A 96 -23.22 -5.30 12.27
C VAL A 96 -22.62 -3.94 11.95
N PHE A 97 -22.87 -2.90 12.76
CA PHE A 97 -22.35 -1.55 12.52
C PHE A 97 -20.92 -1.31 13.04
N CYS A 98 -20.30 -2.29 13.68
CA CYS A 98 -18.98 -2.13 14.31
C CYS A 98 -17.80 -2.62 13.45
N ASP A 99 -18.05 -3.30 12.34
CA ASP A 99 -16.99 -3.68 11.41
C ASP A 99 -16.94 -2.63 10.29
N HIS A 100 -15.77 -2.32 9.74
CA HIS A 100 -15.44 -1.34 8.68
C HIS A 100 -14.49 -0.19 9.09
N ASN A 101 -13.88 -0.23 10.27
CA ASN A 101 -12.77 0.71 10.58
C ASN A 101 -11.46 0.38 9.82
N TYR A 102 -11.31 -0.86 9.34
CA TYR A 102 -10.07 -1.35 8.73
C TYR A 102 -9.73 -0.80 7.33
N THR A 103 -10.70 -0.22 6.61
CA THR A 103 -10.46 0.40 5.30
C THR A 103 -10.10 1.89 5.41
N VAL A 104 -10.59 2.58 6.44
CA VAL A 104 -10.38 4.02 6.57
C VAL A 104 -8.90 4.34 6.88
N GLU A 105 -8.29 3.65 7.85
CA GLU A 105 -6.85 3.84 8.13
C GLU A 105 -5.97 3.46 6.94
N ASP A 106 -6.30 2.38 6.24
CA ASP A 106 -5.58 1.94 5.03
C ASP A 106 -5.63 3.02 3.93
N THR A 107 -6.79 3.66 3.72
CA THR A 107 -6.91 4.74 2.73
C THR A 107 -6.07 5.98 3.06
N VAL A 108 -5.87 6.30 4.34
CA VAL A 108 -5.01 7.44 4.75
C VAL A 108 -3.54 7.13 4.49
N HIS A 109 -3.08 5.92 4.81
CA HIS A 109 -1.71 5.49 4.53
C HIS A 109 -1.43 5.43 3.02
N GLN A 110 -2.38 4.88 2.25
CA GLN A 110 -2.30 4.85 0.79
C GLN A 110 -2.25 6.26 0.21
N ARG A 111 -3.10 7.19 0.67
CA ARG A 111 -3.08 8.60 0.22
C ARG A 111 -1.75 9.27 0.53
N LYS A 112 -1.21 9.09 1.74
CA LYS A 112 0.10 9.64 2.11
C LYS A 112 1.22 9.07 1.24
N ARG A 113 1.15 7.77 0.92
CA ARG A 113 2.10 7.11 0.01
C ARG A 113 2.02 7.69 -1.40
N ILE A 114 0.81 7.92 -1.92
CA ILE A 114 0.60 8.54 -3.23
C ILE A 114 1.23 9.93 -3.26
N GLN A 115 0.94 10.79 -2.28
CA GLN A 115 1.51 12.14 -2.20
C GLN A 115 3.05 12.13 -2.17
N GLN A 116 3.65 11.23 -1.38
CA GLN A 116 5.11 11.09 -1.33
C GLN A 116 5.70 10.67 -2.68
N LEU A 117 5.03 9.75 -3.39
CA LEU A 117 5.48 9.30 -4.71
C LEU A 117 5.35 10.42 -5.75
N GLU A 118 4.27 11.19 -5.70
CA GLU A 118 4.08 12.37 -6.56
C GLU A 118 5.21 13.39 -6.38
N GLU A 119 5.56 13.71 -5.13
CA GLU A 119 6.66 14.63 -4.82
C GLU A 119 8.01 14.10 -5.34
N GLN A 120 8.29 12.81 -5.15
CA GLN A 120 9.52 12.19 -5.67
C GLN A 120 9.58 12.23 -7.21
N VAL A 121 8.47 11.93 -7.88
CA VAL A 121 8.38 12.01 -9.35
C VAL A 121 8.62 13.45 -9.81
N GLU A 122 8.04 14.44 -9.15
CA GLU A 122 8.24 15.85 -9.51
C GLU A 122 9.72 16.26 -9.31
N LYS A 123 10.32 15.86 -8.19
CA LYS A 123 11.74 16.10 -7.90
C LYS A 123 12.66 15.47 -8.94
N LEU A 124 12.39 14.22 -9.34
CA LEU A 124 13.17 13.54 -10.37
C LEU A 124 12.98 14.20 -11.74
N ARG A 125 11.78 14.62 -12.10
CA ARG A 125 11.52 15.38 -13.34
C ARG A 125 12.30 16.70 -13.37
N LYS A 126 12.35 17.44 -12.26
CA LYS A 126 13.16 18.67 -12.14
C LYS A 126 14.65 18.38 -12.33
N LYS A 127 15.19 17.36 -11.65
CA LYS A 127 16.59 16.93 -11.81
C LYS A 127 16.93 16.54 -13.26
N LEU A 128 16.05 15.77 -13.90
CA LEU A 128 16.22 15.34 -15.29
C LEU A 128 16.29 16.56 -16.23
N LYS A 129 15.36 17.53 -16.07
CA LYS A 129 15.37 18.75 -16.88
C LYS A 129 16.67 19.55 -16.72
N THR A 130 17.15 19.73 -15.49
CA THR A 130 18.40 20.44 -15.23
C THR A 130 19.60 19.72 -15.83
N ALA A 131 19.68 18.39 -15.67
CA ALA A 131 20.74 17.57 -16.24
C ALA A 131 20.73 17.63 -17.78
N GLN A 132 19.56 17.47 -18.40
CA GLN A 132 19.39 17.60 -19.85
C GLN A 132 19.82 18.98 -20.36
N GLN A 133 19.47 20.06 -19.66
CA GLN A 133 19.88 21.40 -20.04
C GLN A 133 21.40 21.57 -19.94
N ARG A 134 22.05 20.98 -18.93
CA ARG A 134 23.51 20.98 -18.80
C ARG A 134 24.17 20.23 -19.96
N CYS A 135 23.69 19.03 -20.29
CA CYS A 135 24.19 18.26 -21.44
C CYS A 135 24.08 19.07 -22.74
N ARG A 136 22.91 19.65 -23.03
CA ARG A 136 22.72 20.49 -24.23
C ARG A 136 23.69 21.68 -24.31
N ARG A 137 24.01 22.31 -23.18
CA ARG A 137 25.00 23.42 -23.14
C ARG A 137 26.42 22.92 -23.42
N GLN A 138 26.80 21.80 -22.82
CA GLN A 138 28.11 21.19 -23.02
C GLN A 138 28.29 20.72 -24.47
N GLU A 139 27.27 20.10 -25.06
CA GLU A 139 27.27 19.69 -26.47
C GLU A 139 27.49 20.87 -27.40
N ARG A 140 26.82 22.01 -27.18
CA ARG A 140 27.06 23.24 -27.97
C ARG A 140 28.47 23.78 -27.80
N GLN A 141 29.05 23.70 -26.61
CA GLN A 141 30.44 24.12 -26.39
C GLN A 141 31.42 23.20 -27.13
N ILE A 142 31.18 21.88 -27.08
CA ILE A 142 31.97 20.90 -27.82
C ILE A 142 31.88 21.16 -29.31
N GLU A 143 30.69 21.43 -29.85
CA GLU A 143 30.51 21.72 -31.27
C GLU A 143 31.29 22.96 -31.70
N LYS A 144 31.19 24.05 -30.93
CA LYS A 144 31.99 25.26 -31.19
C LYS A 144 33.50 24.99 -31.17
N LEU A 145 33.98 24.19 -30.22
CA LEU A 145 35.40 23.84 -30.16
C LEU A 145 35.82 22.97 -31.35
N ARG A 146 34.97 22.05 -31.79
CA ARG A 146 35.21 21.24 -32.99
C ARG A 146 35.33 22.10 -34.25
N GLU A 147 34.45 23.09 -34.42
CA GLU A 147 34.54 24.05 -35.54
C GLU A 147 35.87 24.81 -35.54
N ILE A 148 36.32 25.29 -34.37
CA ILE A 148 37.60 25.99 -34.24
C ILE A 148 38.78 25.08 -34.60
N VAL A 149 38.78 23.84 -34.09
CA VAL A 149 39.83 22.85 -34.40
C VAL A 149 39.84 22.51 -35.89
N GLN A 150 38.67 22.37 -36.50
CA GLN A 150 38.54 22.08 -37.93
C GLN A 150 39.09 23.23 -38.78
N PHE A 151 38.73 24.47 -38.46
CA PHE A 151 39.25 25.66 -39.15
C PHE A 151 40.77 25.77 -39.02
N GLN A 152 41.32 25.52 -37.82
CA GLN A 152 42.77 25.55 -37.59
C GLN A 152 43.48 24.44 -38.39
N LYS A 153 42.90 23.23 -38.44
CA LYS A 153 43.44 22.11 -39.22
C LYS A 153 43.48 22.43 -40.71
N GLU A 154 42.42 23.00 -41.27
CA GLU A 154 42.38 23.42 -42.68
C GLU A 154 43.44 24.49 -42.99
N LYS A 155 43.61 25.46 -42.08
CA LYS A 155 44.64 26.49 -42.19
C LYS A 155 46.07 25.93 -42.11
N ASP A 156 46.33 24.98 -41.22
CA ASP A 156 47.65 24.35 -41.07
C ASP A 156 48.02 23.49 -42.28
N ILE A 157 47.04 22.80 -42.88
CA ILE A 157 47.21 22.08 -44.16
C ILE A 157 47.58 23.07 -45.27
N LEU A 158 46.86 24.18 -45.41
CA LEU A 158 47.15 25.22 -46.41
C LEU A 158 48.51 25.89 -46.18
N SER A 159 48.90 26.07 -44.92
CA SER A 159 50.19 26.68 -44.55
C SER A 159 51.37 25.71 -44.57
N GLY A 160 51.15 24.40 -44.81
CA GLY A 160 52.18 23.37 -44.76
C GLY A 160 52.83 23.18 -43.38
N LYS A 161 52.17 23.64 -42.31
CA LYS A 161 52.71 23.60 -40.94
C LYS A 161 52.26 22.31 -40.25
N GLY A 162 53.15 21.32 -40.19
CA GLY A 162 52.99 20.12 -39.38
C GLY A 162 53.67 20.29 -38.02
N TYR A 163 52.95 20.06 -36.93
CA TYR A 163 53.53 20.06 -35.58
C TYR A 163 53.67 18.63 -35.09
N VAL A 164 54.87 18.26 -34.64
CA VAL A 164 55.13 17.00 -33.94
C VAL A 164 55.22 17.33 -32.45
N ILE A 165 54.26 16.85 -31.68
CA ILE A 165 54.30 16.96 -30.22
C ILE A 165 55.17 15.80 -29.72
N LEU A 166 56.43 16.11 -29.39
CA LEU A 166 57.32 15.16 -28.73
C LEU A 166 56.94 15.08 -27.25
N PRO A 167 56.85 13.87 -26.65
CA PRO A 167 56.73 13.72 -25.21
C PRO A 167 57.87 14.44 -24.49
N ASN A 168 57.58 15.05 -23.33
CA ASN A 168 58.53 15.87 -22.54
C ASN A 168 59.85 15.17 -22.15
N ASP A 169 59.95 13.85 -22.38
CA ASP A 169 61.10 13.03 -22.01
C ASP A 169 62.07 12.77 -23.19
N TYR A 170 61.89 13.41 -24.35
CA TYR A 170 62.75 13.22 -25.52
C TYR A 170 63.63 14.46 -25.78
N PHE A 171 64.91 14.37 -25.43
CA PHE A 171 65.96 15.27 -25.93
C PHE A 171 67.01 14.43 -26.65
N GLU A 172 67.22 14.73 -27.94
CA GLU A 172 68.33 14.18 -28.71
C GLU A 172 69.57 15.05 -28.44
N VAL A 173 70.54 14.51 -27.70
CA VAL A 173 71.89 15.09 -27.65
C VAL A 173 72.59 14.64 -28.92
N VAL A 174 72.55 15.49 -29.95
CA VAL A 174 73.40 15.31 -31.12
C VAL A 174 74.74 15.97 -30.83
N GLU A 175 75.75 15.16 -30.44
CA GLU A 175 77.14 15.62 -30.45
C GLU A 175 77.57 15.85 -31.90
N VAL A 176 77.89 17.11 -32.22
CA VAL A 176 78.56 17.46 -33.47
C VAL A 176 80.06 17.29 -33.27
N PRO A 177 80.75 16.41 -34.03
CA PRO A 177 82.20 16.30 -33.95
C PRO A 177 82.88 17.53 -34.56
N ALA A 178 83.94 17.99 -33.90
CA ALA A 178 84.76 19.15 -34.27
C ALA A 178 85.60 18.91 -35.54
#